data_AF-A0A6M0L2F2-F1
#
_entry.id   AF-A0A6M0L2F2-F1
#
_cell.length_a   1.000
_cell.length_b   1.000
_cell.length_c   1.000
_cell.angle_alpha   90.00
_cell.angle_beta   90.00
_cell.angle_gamma   90.00
#
_symmetry.space_group_name_H-M   'P 1'
#
loop_
_entity.id
_entity.type
_entity.pdbx_description
1 polymer ?
#
loop_
_entity_poly.entity_id
_entity_poly.type
_entity_poly.pdbx_seq_one_letter_code
_entity_poly.pdbx_strand_id
1 'polypeptide(L)'
;MFRILATIALLFLFGCDSKTQKEESIFSTTAQKNDPVGVPLVGTLDGNISTTIEKFTLNTIDGKQLNISEIENGLEFKELKDKAIFLVFFGYRCPPCVREIPVLIELTKKYKDFAIVAIEV
;
A
#
# COMPACT_ATOMS: atom_id res chain seq x y z
N MET A 1 -30.89 -24.97 46.65
CA MET A 1 -30.01 -23.87 47.15
C MET A 1 -29.18 -23.18 46.06
N PHE A 2 -29.29 -23.54 44.78
CA PHE A 2 -28.53 -22.93 43.68
C PHE A 2 -29.21 -21.69 43.04
N ARG A 3 -30.21 -21.08 43.70
CA ARG A 3 -30.95 -19.90 43.19
C ARG A 3 -30.10 -18.61 43.14
N ILE A 4 -28.85 -18.66 43.59
CA ILE A 4 -27.91 -17.52 43.59
C ILE A 4 -27.08 -17.47 42.30
N LEU A 5 -26.99 -18.56 41.52
CA LEU A 5 -26.23 -18.56 40.25
C LEU A 5 -27.00 -17.92 39.08
N ALA A 6 -28.32 -17.70 39.24
CA ALA A 6 -29.18 -17.15 38.20
C ALA A 6 -29.21 -15.60 38.16
N THR A 7 -28.58 -14.90 39.11
CA THR A 7 -28.64 -13.42 39.21
C THR A 7 -27.45 -12.69 38.59
N ILE A 8 -26.35 -13.39 38.23
CA ILE A 8 -25.18 -12.76 37.57
C ILE A 8 -25.39 -12.55 36.06
N ALA A 9 -26.41 -13.19 35.46
CA ALA A 9 -26.78 -13.01 34.06
C ALA A 9 -27.56 -11.72 33.76
N LEU A 10 -27.88 -10.90 34.77
CA LEU A 10 -28.75 -9.71 34.62
C LEU A 10 -28.00 -8.36 34.64
N LEU A 11 -26.66 -8.36 34.74
CA LEU A 11 -25.84 -7.12 34.84
C LEU A 11 -24.97 -6.81 33.61
N PHE A 12 -25.09 -7.57 32.51
CA PHE A 12 -24.41 -7.27 31.24
C PHE A 12 -25.37 -6.83 30.10
N LEU A 13 -26.64 -6.56 30.39
CA LEU A 13 -27.65 -6.17 29.39
C LEU A 13 -28.08 -4.69 29.44
N PHE A 14 -27.26 -3.80 30.00
CA PHE A 14 -27.42 -2.35 29.83
C PHE A 14 -26.08 -1.73 29.40
N GLY A 15 -25.87 -1.58 28.10
CA GLY A 15 -24.67 -0.93 27.55
C GLY A 15 -24.61 -0.89 26.03
N CYS A 16 -25.52 -0.12 25.41
CA CYS A 16 -25.65 0.26 23.99
C CYS A 16 -26.14 -0.81 22.99
N ASP A 17 -27.44 -0.74 22.66
CA ASP A 17 -27.99 -1.15 21.35
C ASP A 17 -29.16 -0.22 20.95
N SER A 18 -29.49 -0.23 19.65
CA SER A 18 -30.51 0.47 18.85
C SER A 18 -30.03 1.74 18.14
N LYS A 19 -29.70 1.74 16.82
CA LYS A 19 -30.33 1.28 15.54
C LYS A 19 -31.04 2.40 14.77
N THR A 20 -30.55 2.55 13.53
CA THR A 20 -31.04 3.20 12.31
C THR A 20 -32.55 3.42 12.13
N GLN A 21 -32.90 4.59 11.58
CA GLN A 21 -33.90 4.73 10.51
C GLN A 21 -33.34 5.56 9.35
N LYS A 22 -33.74 5.17 8.14
CA LYS A 22 -33.30 5.58 6.80
C LYS A 22 -34.40 6.43 6.15
N GLU A 23 -34.03 7.54 5.52
CA GLU A 23 -34.62 8.07 4.27
C GLU A 23 -33.64 9.15 3.73
N GLU A 24 -32.59 8.76 2.99
CA GLU A 24 -32.54 8.54 1.54
C GLU A 24 -32.45 9.84 0.72
N SER A 25 -31.22 10.30 0.49
CA SER A 25 -30.77 10.59 -0.87
C SER A 25 -29.30 10.19 -1.02
N ILE A 26 -29.09 9.27 -1.97
CA ILE A 26 -27.82 8.85 -2.58
C ILE A 26 -26.97 7.86 -1.78
N PHE A 27 -27.50 6.64 -1.71
CA PHE A 27 -26.73 5.44 -2.03
C PHE A 27 -26.42 5.46 -3.53
N SER A 28 -25.18 5.79 -3.90
CA SER A 28 -24.69 5.41 -5.22
C SER A 28 -24.16 3.98 -5.14
N THR A 29 -25.01 2.99 -5.39
CA THR A 29 -24.57 1.96 -6.33
C THR A 29 -24.86 2.48 -7.72
N THR A 30 -23.87 3.16 -8.26
CA THR A 30 -23.44 2.91 -9.64
C THR A 30 -22.13 2.15 -9.47
N ALA A 31 -22.08 0.89 -9.87
CA ALA A 31 -21.36 0.56 -11.08
C ALA A 31 -20.00 1.28 -11.14
N GLN A 32 -18.95 0.57 -10.74
CA GLN A 32 -17.62 0.66 -11.35
C GLN A 32 -17.12 2.08 -11.68
N LYS A 33 -16.31 2.67 -10.78
CA LYS A 33 -15.06 3.30 -11.22
C LYS A 33 -14.06 3.29 -10.08
N ASN A 34 -13.36 2.17 -9.96
CA ASN A 34 -11.96 2.14 -9.56
C ASN A 34 -11.26 3.22 -10.37
N ASP A 35 -11.12 4.41 -9.80
CA ASP A 35 -10.14 5.36 -10.27
C ASP A 35 -8.79 4.78 -9.83
N PRO A 36 -7.96 4.29 -10.76
CA PRO A 36 -6.59 4.01 -10.39
C PRO A 36 -6.04 5.32 -9.87
N VAL A 37 -5.34 5.27 -8.73
CA VAL A 37 -4.33 6.28 -8.41
C VAL A 37 -3.19 6.06 -9.42
N GLY A 38 -3.50 6.31 -10.70
CA GLY A 38 -2.54 6.62 -11.72
C GLY A 38 -2.30 8.10 -11.56
N VAL A 39 -1.19 8.44 -10.91
CA VAL A 39 -0.62 9.77 -11.09
C VAL A 39 -0.29 9.85 -12.58
N PRO A 40 -0.95 10.70 -13.39
CA PRO A 40 -0.45 10.93 -14.72
C PRO A 40 0.82 11.75 -14.53
N LEU A 41 1.99 11.13 -14.73
CA LEU A 41 3.20 11.88 -15.02
C LEU A 41 3.09 12.41 -16.47
N VAL A 42 2.06 13.21 -16.72
CA VAL A 42 1.96 14.07 -17.90
C VAL A 42 2.61 15.39 -17.49
N GLY A 43 3.92 15.46 -17.65
CA GLY A 43 4.61 16.73 -17.85
C GLY A 43 4.28 17.22 -19.27
N THR A 44 3.67 18.39 -19.39
CA THR A 44 3.12 18.95 -20.63
C THR A 44 4.17 19.28 -21.70
N LEU A 45 3.84 18.85 -22.93
CA LEU A 45 4.02 19.50 -24.25
C LEU A 45 5.40 19.43 -24.94
N ASP A 46 5.49 18.55 -25.93
CA ASP A 46 5.70 18.91 -27.34
C ASP A 46 5.26 17.76 -28.26
N GLY A 47 4.59 18.10 -29.37
CA GLY A 47 3.94 17.14 -30.28
C GLY A 47 4.90 16.20 -30.98
N ASN A 48 5.19 15.07 -30.34
CA ASN A 48 5.81 13.88 -30.92
C ASN A 48 5.57 12.74 -29.92
N ILE A 49 4.56 11.88 -30.19
CA ILE A 49 4.47 10.58 -29.51
C ILE A 49 5.60 9.71 -30.07
N SER A 50 6.78 9.88 -29.47
CA SER A 50 7.84 8.90 -29.48
C SER A 50 7.60 8.06 -28.25
N THR A 51 7.10 6.83 -28.43
CA THR A 51 7.04 5.80 -27.40
C THR A 51 8.46 5.41 -27.01
N THR A 52 9.16 6.33 -26.34
CA THR A 52 10.50 6.12 -25.84
C THR A 52 10.31 5.51 -24.46
N ILE A 53 10.64 4.24 -24.34
CA ILE A 53 10.63 3.59 -23.03
C ILE A 53 11.71 4.27 -22.19
N GLU A 54 11.27 5.03 -21.19
CA GLU A 54 12.16 5.68 -20.23
C GLU A 54 12.94 4.62 -19.47
N LYS A 55 14.26 4.81 -19.41
CA LYS A 55 15.21 3.89 -18.78
C LYS A 55 16.10 4.69 -17.86
N PHE A 56 16.20 4.23 -16.63
CA PHE A 56 17.09 4.83 -15.65
C PHE A 56 17.77 3.75 -14.81
N THR A 57 18.85 4.14 -14.16
CA THR A 57 19.67 3.25 -13.33
C THR A 57 19.86 3.89 -11.97
N LEU A 58 19.59 3.13 -10.92
CA LEU A 58 19.88 3.52 -9.55
C LEU A 58 21.06 2.73 -9.01
N ASN A 59 21.96 3.41 -8.31
CA ASN A 59 23.05 2.77 -7.58
C ASN A 59 22.63 2.57 -6.13
N THR A 60 22.79 1.36 -5.63
CA THR A 60 22.55 1.05 -4.21
C THR A 60 23.74 1.45 -3.36
N ILE A 61 23.53 1.56 -2.04
CA ILE A 61 24.59 1.88 -1.08
C ILE A 61 25.71 0.82 -0.99
N ASP A 62 25.45 -0.41 -1.45
CA ASP A 62 26.43 -1.49 -1.57
C ASP A 62 27.07 -1.60 -2.97
N GLY A 63 26.84 -0.59 -3.83
CA GLY A 63 27.48 -0.48 -5.15
C GLY A 63 26.87 -1.35 -6.25
N LYS A 64 25.69 -1.93 -6.03
CA LYS A 64 24.93 -2.65 -7.07
C LYS A 64 24.13 -1.68 -7.92
N GLN A 65 23.80 -2.10 -9.13
CA GLN A 65 22.96 -1.34 -10.05
C GLN A 65 21.57 -1.96 -10.15
N LEU A 66 20.54 -1.11 -10.09
CA LEU A 66 19.16 -1.45 -10.40
C LEU A 66 18.79 -0.78 -11.73
N ASN A 67 18.58 -1.60 -12.76
CA ASN A 67 18.15 -1.15 -14.07
C ASN A 67 16.62 -1.15 -14.14
N ILE A 68 16.04 0.04 -14.30
CA ILE A 68 14.60 0.25 -14.26
C ILE A 68 14.13 0.75 -15.62
N SER A 69 13.06 0.17 -16.13
CA SER A 69 12.39 0.61 -17.35
C SER A 69 10.89 0.74 -17.14
N GLU A 70 10.31 1.74 -17.78
CA GLU A 70 8.86 1.87 -17.87
C GLU A 70 8.27 0.76 -18.75
N ILE A 71 7.15 0.20 -18.32
CA ILE A 71 6.32 -0.73 -19.07
C ILE A 71 4.87 -0.23 -19.03
N GLU A 72 4.00 -0.76 -19.89
CA GLU A 72 2.62 -0.29 -20.07
C GLU A 72 1.85 -0.05 -18.76
N ASN A 73 2.11 -0.87 -17.73
CA ASN A 73 1.40 -0.82 -16.45
C ASN A 73 2.31 -0.61 -15.23
N GLY A 74 3.50 -0.03 -15.40
CA GLY A 74 4.37 0.30 -14.27
C GLY A 74 5.86 0.27 -14.56
N LEU A 75 6.65 -0.24 -13.61
CA LEU A 75 8.10 -0.29 -13.66
C LEU A 75 8.59 -1.73 -13.66
N GLU A 76 9.51 -2.05 -14.56
CA GLU A 76 10.26 -3.30 -14.58
C GLU A 76 11.64 -3.08 -13.93
N PHE A 77 11.99 -3.91 -12.94
CA PHE A 77 13.31 -3.95 -12.32
C PHE A 77 14.05 -5.20 -12.78
N LYS A 78 15.08 -5.06 -13.62
CA LYS A 78 15.73 -6.20 -14.28
C LYS A 78 16.40 -7.17 -13.32
N GLU A 79 16.87 -6.69 -12.17
CA GLU A 79 17.57 -7.48 -11.16
C GLU A 79 16.63 -8.12 -10.13
N LEU A 80 15.36 -7.71 -10.11
CA LEU A 80 14.35 -8.17 -9.14
C LEU A 80 13.19 -8.88 -9.84
N LYS A 81 13.50 -9.67 -10.87
CA LYS A 81 12.51 -10.48 -11.61
C LYS A 81 11.77 -11.45 -10.70
N ASP A 82 10.53 -11.74 -11.08
CA ASP A 82 9.65 -12.69 -10.40
C ASP A 82 9.40 -12.35 -8.92
N LYS A 83 9.50 -11.07 -8.57
CA LYS A 83 9.21 -10.55 -7.23
C LYS A 83 8.13 -9.47 -7.29
N ALA A 84 7.24 -9.49 -6.29
CA ALA A 84 6.47 -8.32 -5.93
C ALA A 84 7.39 -7.29 -5.30
N ILE A 85 7.40 -6.07 -5.85
CA ILE A 85 8.31 -5.00 -5.45
C ILE A 85 7.53 -3.94 -4.66
N PHE A 86 7.96 -3.68 -3.43
CA PHE A 86 7.45 -2.58 -2.63
C PHE A 86 8.46 -1.43 -2.62
N LEU A 87 8.05 -0.30 -3.21
CA LEU A 87 8.84 0.92 -3.24
C LEU A 87 8.57 1.74 -1.97
N VAL A 88 9.61 2.00 -1.20
CA VAL A 88 9.53 2.77 0.05
C VAL A 88 10.34 4.04 -0.10
N PHE A 89 9.69 5.19 0.01
CA PHE A 89 10.37 6.49 0.04
C PHE A 89 10.54 6.93 1.49
N PHE A 90 11.75 7.26 1.91
CA PHE A 90 12.06 7.67 3.28
C PHE A 90 13.03 8.84 3.31
N GLY A 91 13.02 9.61 4.40
CA GLY A 91 13.95 10.72 4.60
C GLY A 91 14.77 10.55 5.88
N TYR A 92 15.76 11.43 6.07
CA TYR A 92 16.55 11.45 7.30
C TYR A 92 15.69 11.69 8.54
N ARG A 93 16.11 11.07 9.65
CA ARG A 93 15.55 11.33 10.99
C ARG A 93 14.02 11.20 11.04
N CYS A 94 13.46 10.22 10.34
CA CYS A 94 12.05 9.91 10.33
C CYS A 94 11.72 8.86 11.43
N PRO A 95 11.14 9.25 12.60
CA PRO A 95 10.78 8.29 13.64
C PRO A 95 9.78 7.20 13.21
N PRO A 96 8.75 7.47 12.37
CA PRO A 96 7.88 6.40 11.92
C PRO A 96 8.62 5.39 11.04
N CYS A 97 9.52 5.83 10.17
CA CYS A 97 10.32 4.95 9.31
C CYS A 97 11.13 3.94 10.14
N VAL A 98 11.78 4.39 11.23
CA VAL A 98 12.54 3.49 12.13
C VAL A 98 11.64 2.43 12.77
N ARG A 99 10.40 2.80 13.12
CA ARG A 99 9.43 1.86 13.70
C ARG A 99 8.84 0.90 12.66
N GLU A 100 8.87 1.26 11.39
CA GLU A 100 8.37 0.44 10.27
C GLU A 100 9.38 -0.63 9.84
N ILE A 101 10.68 -0.32 9.88
CA ILE A 101 11.77 -1.21 9.44
C ILE A 101 11.64 -2.65 9.98
N PRO A 102 11.36 -2.90 11.29
CA PRO A 102 11.19 -4.26 11.79
C PRO A 102 10.12 -5.07 11.05
N VAL A 103 8.99 -4.44 10.74
CA VAL A 103 7.89 -5.06 10.00
C VAL A 103 8.30 -5.35 8.56
N LEU A 104 9.00 -4.41 7.90
CA LEU A 104 9.53 -4.62 6.54
C LEU A 104 10.53 -5.79 6.47
N ILE A 105 11.37 -5.94 7.50
CA ILE A 105 12.30 -7.07 7.62
C ILE A 105 11.51 -8.39 7.77
N GLU A 106 10.44 -8.42 8.55
CA GLU A 106 9.59 -9.60 8.70
C GLU A 106 8.91 -10.00 7.38
N LEU A 107 8.43 -9.03 6.61
CA LEU A 107 7.81 -9.27 5.30
C LEU A 107 8.79 -9.92 4.32
N THR A 108 10.02 -9.39 4.22
CA THR A 108 11.06 -9.98 3.34
C THR A 108 11.52 -11.36 3.78
N LYS A 109 11.46 -11.67 5.08
CA LYS A 109 11.74 -13.02 5.59
C LYS A 109 10.63 -14.00 5.23
N LYS A 110 9.37 -13.57 5.39
CA LYS A 110 8.15 -14.36 5.19
C LYS A 110 7.87 -14.67 3.72
N TYR A 111 8.07 -13.71 2.82
CA TYR A 111 7.77 -13.83 1.40
C TYR A 111 9.07 -13.80 0.58
N LYS A 112 9.41 -14.92 -0.08
CA LYS A 112 10.66 -15.06 -0.86
C LYS A 112 10.58 -14.39 -2.24
N ASP A 113 9.37 -14.27 -2.74
CA ASP A 113 8.91 -13.59 -3.93
C ASP A 113 8.61 -12.10 -3.67
N PHE A 114 9.13 -11.53 -2.59
CA PHE A 114 8.96 -10.13 -2.24
C PHE A 114 10.31 -9.42 -2.13
N ALA A 115 10.39 -8.21 -2.64
CA ALA A 115 11.53 -7.32 -2.49
C ALA A 115 11.08 -5.92 -2.10
N ILE A 116 11.93 -5.24 -1.32
CA ILE A 116 11.76 -3.84 -0.99
C ILE A 116 12.87 -3.05 -1.67
N VAL A 117 12.50 -2.00 -2.38
CA VAL A 117 13.41 -1.00 -2.92
C VAL A 117 13.18 0.28 -2.14
N ALA A 118 14.13 0.63 -1.29
CA ALA A 118 14.06 1.81 -0.43
C ALA A 118 14.82 2.97 -1.09
N ILE A 119 14.14 4.10 -1.28
CA ILE A 119 14.66 5.30 -1.94
C ILE A 119 14.67 6.43 -0.91
N GLU A 120 15.84 7.02 -0.72
CA GLU A 120 16.00 8.22 0.09
C GLU A 120 15.53 9.45 -0.70
N VAL A 121 14.67 10.27 -0.09
CA VAL A 121 14.14 11.53 -0.66
C VAL A 121 14.37 12.73 0.25
#